data_AF-A0A0J5T1Y1-F1
#
_entry.id   AF-A0A0J5T1Y1-F1
#
_cell.length_a   1.000
_cell.length_b   1.000
_cell.length_c   1.000
_cell.angle_alpha   90.00
_cell.angle_beta   90.00
_cell.angle_gamma   90.00
#
_symmetry.space_group_name_H-M   'P 1'
#
loop_
_entity.id
_entity.type
_entity.pdbx_description
1 polymer ?
#
loop_
_entity_poly.entity_id
_entity_poly.type
_entity_poly.pdbx_seq_one_letter_code
_entity_poly.pdbx_strand_id
1 'polypeptide(L)'
;MTVGWVLMSERELDRVEVLSQVSQGRMTAVTAVTAANVLGLSRRQVHRLLKRFESEGAASIRHKARGRPSTRRIDPGLREYGVSLVREQFADFGPTLAAEMLEDITG
;
A
#
# COMPACT_ATOMS: atom_id res chain seq x y z
N MET A 1 -10.38 7.98 -24.09
CA MET A 1 -9.60 7.12 -23.16
C MET A 1 -8.92 8.04 -22.17
N THR A 2 -9.34 8.06 -20.91
CA THR A 2 -8.71 8.92 -19.89
C THR A 2 -7.41 8.26 -19.46
N VAL A 3 -6.27 8.85 -19.83
CA VAL A 3 -4.98 8.46 -19.26
C VAL A 3 -4.94 8.95 -17.81
N GLY A 4 -5.14 8.01 -16.88
CA GLY A 4 -5.06 8.28 -15.45
C GLY A 4 -3.62 8.15 -14.96
N TRP A 5 -3.16 9.11 -14.15
CA TRP A 5 -1.86 9.03 -13.49
C TRP A 5 -1.87 7.95 -12.40
N VAL A 6 -0.84 7.11 -12.38
CA VAL A 6 -0.67 6.06 -11.36
C VAL A 6 0.52 6.43 -10.50
N LEU A 7 0.28 6.77 -9.23
CA LEU A 7 1.37 7.00 -8.29
C LEU A 7 2.04 5.66 -7.96
N MET A 8 3.34 5.56 -8.23
CA MET A 8 4.17 4.39 -7.99
C MET A 8 5.40 4.79 -7.17
N SER A 9 5.98 3.84 -6.43
CA SER A 9 7.33 4.04 -5.89
C SER A 9 8.38 3.73 -6.95
N GLU A 10 9.60 4.20 -6.76
CA GLU A 10 10.74 3.88 -7.64
C GLU A 10 10.89 2.36 -7.85
N ARG A 11 10.86 1.58 -6.76
CA ARG A 11 10.88 0.11 -6.82
C ARG A 11 9.74 -0.51 -7.64
N GLU A 12 8.57 0.13 -7.68
CA GLU A 12 7.45 -0.35 -8.50
C GLU A 12 7.65 0.00 -9.97
N LEU A 13 8.27 1.15 -10.27
CA LEU A 13 8.65 1.55 -11.62
C LEU A 13 9.75 0.64 -12.18
N ASP A 14 10.79 0.34 -11.40
CA ASP A 14 11.87 -0.59 -11.81
C ASP A 14 11.30 -1.97 -12.18
N ARG A 15 10.31 -2.44 -11.42
CA ARG A 15 9.61 -3.69 -11.71
C ARG A 15 8.83 -3.61 -13.02
N VAL A 16 8.16 -2.50 -13.30
CA VAL A 16 7.45 -2.30 -14.57
C VAL A 16 8.43 -2.36 -15.74
N GLU A 17 9.58 -1.71 -15.62
CA GLU A 17 10.61 -1.72 -16.66
C GLU A 17 11.11 -3.15 -16.92
N VAL A 18 11.57 -3.85 -15.89
CA VAL A 18 12.10 -5.21 -16.02
C VAL A 18 11.04 -6.16 -16.58
N LEU A 19 9.79 -6.09 -16.11
CA LEU A 19 8.71 -6.94 -16.60
C LEU A 19 8.32 -6.62 -18.05
N SER A 20 8.41 -5.35 -18.46
CA SER A 20 8.18 -4.94 -19.85
C SER A 20 9.24 -5.54 -20.79
N GLN A 21 10.53 -5.53 -20.38
CA GLN A 21 11.61 -6.16 -21.15
C GLN A 21 11.41 -7.66 -21.29
N VAL A 22 10.97 -8.32 -20.20
CA VAL A 22 10.68 -9.76 -20.18
C VAL A 22 9.48 -10.10 -21.07
N SER A 23 8.39 -9.33 -20.99
CA SER A 23 7.15 -9.55 -21.77
C SER A 23 7.38 -9.38 -23.28
N GLN A 24 8.27 -8.49 -23.68
CA GLN A 24 8.59 -8.24 -25.09
C GLN A 24 9.54 -9.29 -25.71
N GLY A 25 9.82 -10.39 -24.99
CA GLY A 25 10.68 -11.46 -25.50
C GLY A 25 12.13 -11.06 -25.71
N ARG A 26 12.55 -9.87 -25.25
CA ARG A 26 13.94 -9.40 -25.30
C ARG A 26 14.84 -10.15 -24.31
N MET A 27 14.24 -11.03 -23.51
CA MET A 27 14.89 -11.99 -22.63
C MET A 27 14.13 -13.33 -22.80
N THR A 28 14.81 -14.47 -22.98
CA THR A 28 14.16 -15.81 -23.12
C THR A 28 14.85 -16.87 -22.26
N ALA A 29 14.06 -17.75 -21.63
CA ALA A 29 14.39 -18.88 -20.72
C ALA A 29 15.21 -18.57 -19.43
N VAL A 30 16.14 -17.63 -19.50
CA VAL A 30 16.91 -17.01 -18.41
C VAL A 30 16.09 -15.93 -17.66
N THR A 31 14.86 -15.70 -18.11
CA THR A 31 13.94 -14.59 -17.81
C THR A 31 13.51 -14.46 -16.36
N ALA A 32 13.03 -15.53 -15.72
CA ALA A 32 12.59 -15.44 -14.33
C ALA A 32 13.77 -15.41 -13.35
N VAL A 33 14.91 -16.00 -13.70
CA VAL A 33 16.11 -16.05 -12.86
C VAL A 33 16.85 -14.72 -12.90
N THR A 34 17.08 -14.18 -14.09
CA THR A 34 17.75 -12.88 -14.23
C THR A 34 16.87 -11.75 -13.73
N ALA A 35 15.56 -11.76 -14.02
CA ALA A 35 14.66 -10.78 -13.41
C ALA A 35 14.56 -10.96 -11.88
N ALA A 36 14.64 -12.19 -11.36
CA ALA A 36 14.72 -12.44 -9.92
C ALA A 36 15.98 -11.81 -9.31
N ASN A 37 17.13 -11.98 -9.94
CA ASN A 37 18.40 -11.40 -9.50
C ASN A 37 18.37 -9.87 -9.56
N VAL A 38 17.92 -9.29 -10.69
CA VAL A 38 17.80 -7.84 -10.88
C VAL A 38 16.83 -7.22 -9.88
N LEU A 39 15.70 -7.87 -9.63
CA LEU A 39 14.66 -7.34 -8.72
C LEU A 39 14.87 -7.75 -7.26
N GLY A 40 15.85 -8.59 -6.95
CA GLY A 40 16.03 -9.18 -5.61
C GLY A 40 14.81 -9.99 -5.13
N LEU A 41 14.11 -10.64 -6.05
CA LEU A 41 12.88 -11.40 -5.79
C LEU A 41 13.08 -12.89 -6.08
N SER A 42 12.27 -13.75 -5.47
CA SER A 42 12.22 -15.15 -5.87
C SER A 42 11.57 -15.34 -7.24
N ARG A 43 11.96 -16.40 -7.96
CA ARG A 43 11.37 -16.78 -9.27
C ARG A 43 9.84 -16.85 -9.23
N ARG A 44 9.26 -17.37 -8.13
CA ARG A 44 7.80 -17.45 -7.95
C ARG A 44 7.15 -16.07 -7.87
N GLN A 45 7.79 -15.13 -7.18
CA GLN A 45 7.30 -13.74 -7.09
C GLN A 45 7.36 -13.06 -8.46
N VAL A 46 8.46 -13.24 -9.20
CA VAL A 46 8.60 -12.72 -10.56
C VAL A 46 7.52 -13.27 -11.48
N HIS A 47 7.30 -14.59 -11.49
CA HIS A 47 6.28 -15.21 -12.33
C HIS A 47 4.86 -14.70 -12.01
N ARG A 48 4.55 -14.52 -10.73
CA ARG A 48 3.26 -13.93 -10.31
C ARG A 48 3.11 -12.48 -10.76
N LEU A 49 4.19 -11.69 -10.73
CA LEU A 49 4.17 -10.31 -11.22
C LEU A 49 4.00 -10.27 -12.74
N LEU A 50 4.72 -11.13 -13.47
CA LEU A 50 4.62 -11.23 -14.93
C LEU A 50 3.20 -11.60 -15.38
N LYS A 51 2.61 -12.65 -14.79
CA LYS A 51 1.23 -13.05 -15.10
C LYS A 51 0.22 -11.91 -14.90
N ARG A 52 0.42 -11.10 -13.84
CA ARG A 52 -0.46 -9.96 -13.55
C ARG A 52 -0.21 -8.80 -14.51
N PHE A 53 1.06 -8.54 -14.83
CA PHE A 53 1.45 -7.53 -15.79
C PHE A 53 0.84 -7.81 -17.17
N GLU A 54 0.84 -9.06 -17.61
CA GLU A 54 0.24 -9.49 -18.88
C GLU A 54 -1.28 -9.33 -18.90
N SER A 55 -1.96 -9.52 -17.77
CA SER A 55 -3.43 -9.44 -17.69
C SER A 55 -3.98 -8.03 -17.44
N GLU A 56 -3.28 -7.23 -16.62
CA GLU A 56 -3.77 -5.94 -16.08
C GLU A 56 -2.86 -4.75 -16.46
N GLY A 57 -1.73 -5.00 -17.12
CA GLY A 57 -0.74 -3.98 -17.49
C GLY A 57 0.08 -3.43 -16.32
N ALA A 58 0.81 -2.33 -16.57
CA ALA A 58 1.75 -1.72 -15.63
C ALA A 58 1.10 -1.26 -14.30
N ALA A 59 -0.16 -0.81 -14.35
CA ALA A 59 -0.88 -0.36 -13.16
C ALA A 59 -1.03 -1.46 -12.08
N SER A 60 -0.96 -2.72 -12.48
CA SER A 60 -1.12 -3.89 -11.61
C SER A 60 0.05 -4.16 -10.65
N ILE A 61 1.20 -3.54 -10.94
CA ILE A 61 2.44 -3.65 -10.15
C ILE A 61 2.38 -2.75 -8.91
N ARG A 62 1.55 -1.71 -8.94
CA ARG A 62 1.30 -0.83 -7.80
C ARG A 62 0.85 -1.65 -6.59
N HIS A 63 1.36 -1.29 -5.41
CA HIS A 63 0.94 -1.90 -4.17
C HIS A 63 -0.57 -1.77 -3.97
N LYS A 64 -1.26 -2.91 -3.83
CA LYS A 64 -2.73 -2.97 -3.78
C LYS A 64 -3.34 -2.28 -2.55
N ALA A 65 -2.58 -2.13 -1.46
CA ALA A 65 -3.05 -1.39 -0.29
C ALA A 65 -2.92 0.13 -0.43
N ARG A 66 -2.26 0.63 -1.49
CA ARG A 66 -2.11 2.08 -1.70
C ARG A 66 -3.49 2.70 -1.94
N GLY A 67 -3.85 3.69 -1.12
CA GLY A 67 -5.17 4.33 -1.12
C GLY A 67 -6.25 3.55 -0.35
N ARG A 68 -5.95 2.35 0.17
CA ARG A 68 -6.88 1.60 1.00
C ARG A 68 -6.74 2.04 2.47
N PRO A 69 -7.84 2.39 3.16
CA PRO A 69 -7.81 2.60 4.60
C PRO A 69 -7.28 1.37 5.35
N SER A 70 -6.55 1.59 6.45
CA SER A 70 -6.10 0.49 7.32
C SER A 70 -7.30 -0.29 7.86
N THR A 71 -7.22 -1.62 7.93
CA THR A 71 -8.23 -2.45 8.61
C THR A 71 -8.35 -2.13 10.10
N ARG A 72 -7.28 -1.60 10.71
CA ARG A 72 -7.25 -1.15 12.11
C ARG A 72 -7.58 0.34 12.28
N ARG A 73 -8.08 1.00 11.22
CA ARG A 73 -8.48 2.40 11.30
C ARG A 73 -9.68 2.51 12.25
N ILE A 74 -9.58 3.42 13.22
CA ILE A 74 -10.72 3.80 14.06
C ILE A 74 -11.80 4.38 13.14
N ASP A 75 -13.04 3.96 13.36
CA ASP A 75 -14.18 4.51 12.62
C ASP A 75 -14.12 6.06 12.62
N PRO A 76 -14.25 6.73 11.47
CA PRO A 76 -14.11 8.18 11.40
C PRO A 76 -15.07 8.92 12.35
N GLY A 77 -16.30 8.43 12.50
CA GLY A 77 -17.29 9.01 13.41
C GLY A 77 -16.89 8.80 14.87
N LEU A 78 -16.41 7.60 15.23
CA LEU A 78 -15.88 7.35 16.57
C LEU A 78 -14.67 8.24 16.89
N ARG A 79 -13.78 8.47 15.91
CA ARG A 79 -12.64 9.37 16.08
C ARG A 79 -13.10 10.82 16.29
N GLU A 80 -14.05 11.31 15.50
CA GLU A 80 -14.61 12.65 15.64
C GLU A 80 -15.32 12.84 16.97
N TYR A 81 -16.09 11.84 17.40
CA TYR A 81 -16.73 11.82 18.71
C TYR A 81 -15.70 11.92 19.84
N GLY A 82 -14.66 11.07 19.82
CA GLY A 82 -13.60 11.10 20.83
C GLY A 82 -12.89 12.45 20.90
N VAL A 83 -12.59 13.07 19.76
CA VAL A 83 -11.97 14.42 19.73
C VAL A 83 -12.92 15.49 20.29
N SER A 84 -14.21 15.41 19.97
CA SER A 84 -15.20 16.37 20.46
C SER A 84 -15.38 16.25 21.97
N LEU A 85 -15.49 15.02 22.46
CA LEU A 85 -15.59 14.71 23.89
C LEU A 85 -14.41 15.25 24.70
N VAL A 86 -13.18 15.06 24.21
CA VAL A 86 -11.97 15.63 24.84
C VAL A 86 -12.03 17.15 24.85
N ARG A 87 -12.46 17.79 23.76
CA ARG A 87 -12.56 19.25 23.69
C ARG A 87 -13.63 19.84 24.61
N GLU A 88 -14.74 19.14 24.80
CA GLU A 88 -15.88 19.63 25.59
C GLU A 88 -15.68 19.39 27.09
N GLN A 89 -15.13 18.24 27.47
CA GLN A 89 -15.09 17.78 28.87
C GLN A 89 -13.68 17.77 29.46
N PHE A 90 -12.64 17.77 28.63
CA PHE A 90 -11.24 17.63 29.04
C PHE A 90 -10.33 18.65 28.34
N ALA A 91 -10.83 19.87 28.10
CA ALA A 91 -10.12 20.89 27.31
C ALA A 91 -8.72 21.24 27.87
N ASP A 92 -8.58 21.20 29.20
CA ASP A 92 -7.34 21.53 29.92
C ASP A 92 -6.37 20.34 30.04
N PHE A 93 -6.75 19.16 29.54
CA PHE A 93 -6.02 17.92 29.71
C PHE A 93 -5.10 17.68 28.51
N GLY A 94 -3.88 17.22 28.78
CA GLY A 94 -3.02 16.65 27.74
C GLY A 94 -3.65 15.38 27.15
N PRO A 95 -3.29 14.97 25.91
CA PRO A 95 -3.92 13.84 25.23
C PRO A 95 -3.78 12.52 25.99
N THR A 96 -2.71 12.35 26.78
CA THR A 96 -2.51 11.16 27.63
C THR A 96 -3.47 11.15 28.81
N LEU A 97 -3.52 12.23 29.60
CA LEU A 97 -4.40 12.30 30.77
C LEU A 97 -5.87 12.23 30.35
N ALA A 98 -6.24 12.87 29.23
CA ALA A 98 -7.58 12.74 28.67
C ALA A 98 -7.94 11.29 28.32
N ALA A 99 -6.99 10.50 27.81
CA ALA A 99 -7.21 9.08 27.52
C ALA A 99 -7.39 8.25 28.81
N GLU A 100 -6.57 8.50 29.83
CA GLU A 100 -6.69 7.85 31.14
C GLU A 100 -8.06 8.14 31.79
N MET A 101 -8.49 9.41 31.79
CA MET A 101 -9.81 9.77 32.33
C MET A 101 -10.97 9.14 31.54
N LEU A 102 -10.82 9.04 30.22
CA LEU A 102 -11.82 8.38 29.38
C LEU A 102 -11.90 6.87 29.67
N GLU A 103 -10.77 6.22 29.90
CA GLU A 103 -10.71 4.81 30.29
C GLU A 103 -11.36 4.60 31.66
N ASP A 104 -11.11 5.48 32.64
CA ASP A 104 -11.71 5.41 33.98
C ASP A 104 -13.23 5.60 33.97
N ILE A 105 -13.79 6.41 33.06
CA ILE A 105 -15.22 6.72 33.01
C ILE A 105 -16.00 5.69 32.17
N THR A 106 -15.33 4.99 31.26
CA THR A 106 -15.98 4.07 30.31
C THR A 106 -15.63 2.58 30.50
N GLY A 107 -14.62 2.26 31.31
CA GLY A 107 -14.22 0.90 31.70
C GLY A 107 -15.04 0.33 32.86
#